data_AF-A0A8C5KI08-F1
#
_entry.id   AF-A0A8C5KI08-F1
#
_cell.length_a   1.000
_cell.length_b   1.000
_cell.length_c   1.000
_cell.angle_alpha   90.00
_cell.angle_beta   90.00
_cell.angle_gamma   90.00
#
_symmetry.space_group_name_H-M   'P 1'
#
loop_
_entity.id
_entity.type
_entity.pdbx_description
1 polymer ?
#
loop_
_entity_poly.entity_id
_entity_poly.type
_entity_poly.pdbx_seq_one_letter_code
_entity_poly.pdbx_strand_id
1 'polypeptide(L)'
;MIPEVPGAADVTGAPEFEDPVWPWKEAPIATLVQRIHQLQAERSQAFRRLDEAHRQYLRSGPHYDFPRYRTAVHEVTQVFAAASREVLAVEAELAGPREQPLLAGHVRSLQQLEQTRLATVALLQLMATPEVTNQEDSTETHQLKTNSHPFL
;
A
#
# COMPACT_ATOMS: atom_id res chain seq x y z
N MET A 1 -30.25 -30.64 33.53
CA MET A 1 -28.97 -30.94 32.86
C MET A 1 -28.88 -30.00 31.66
N ILE A 2 -28.19 -28.88 31.83
CA ILE A 2 -27.97 -27.86 30.80
C ILE A 2 -26.49 -28.00 30.42
N PRO A 3 -26.11 -28.14 29.14
CA PRO A 3 -24.71 -28.20 28.78
C PRO A 3 -24.08 -26.81 28.87
N GLU A 4 -22.96 -26.77 29.58
CA GLU A 4 -22.09 -25.62 29.82
C GLU A 4 -21.36 -25.25 28.52
N VAL A 5 -21.47 -23.98 28.10
CA VAL A 5 -20.70 -23.43 26.98
C VAL A 5 -19.26 -23.24 27.46
N PRO A 6 -18.24 -23.81 26.79
CA PRO A 6 -16.85 -23.60 27.20
C PRO A 6 -16.44 -22.15 26.99
N GLY A 7 -15.72 -21.66 27.99
CA GLY A 7 -15.38 -20.26 28.18
C GLY A 7 -14.67 -19.62 27.00
N ALA A 8 -14.94 -18.32 26.85
CA ALA A 8 -14.16 -17.40 26.05
C ALA A 8 -12.69 -17.52 26.48
N ALA A 9 -11.90 -18.18 25.63
CA ALA A 9 -10.46 -18.13 25.72
C ALA A 9 -10.04 -16.69 25.46
N ASP A 10 -9.62 -16.05 26.53
CA ASP A 10 -8.88 -14.81 26.57
C ASP A 10 -7.66 -14.92 25.64
N VAL A 11 -7.82 -14.50 24.39
CA VAL A 11 -6.71 -14.21 23.48
C VAL A 11 -6.33 -12.75 23.71
N THR A 12 -5.89 -12.44 24.93
CA THR A 12 -5.08 -11.24 25.19
C THR A 12 -3.64 -11.57 24.81
N GLY A 13 -3.41 -11.56 23.51
CA GLY A 13 -2.10 -11.61 22.88
C GLY A 13 -2.07 -10.60 21.73
N ALA A 14 -2.63 -9.41 21.96
CA ALA A 14 -2.33 -8.29 21.08
C ALA A 14 -0.83 -7.99 21.27
N PRO A 15 -0.01 -8.01 20.20
CA PRO A 15 1.35 -7.54 20.34
C PRO A 15 1.26 -6.11 20.85
N GLU A 16 1.97 -5.82 21.93
CA GLU A 16 2.21 -4.45 22.36
C GLU A 16 2.85 -3.76 21.16
N PHE A 17 2.02 -3.05 20.38
CA PHE A 17 2.51 -2.11 19.39
C PHE A 17 3.16 -1.03 20.23
N GLU A 18 4.46 -1.18 20.48
CA GLU A 18 5.28 -0.09 20.98
C GLU A 18 5.02 1.08 20.03
N ASP A 19 4.36 2.11 20.56
CA ASP A 19 4.11 3.32 19.79
C ASP A 19 5.48 3.80 19.28
N PRO A 20 5.67 3.92 17.95
CA PRO A 20 6.94 4.37 17.41
C PRO A 20 7.29 5.70 18.08
N VAL A 21 8.43 5.73 18.76
CA VAL A 21 8.90 6.95 19.41
C VAL A 21 9.29 7.92 18.30
N TRP A 22 8.38 8.84 17.99
CA TRP A 22 8.58 9.79 16.91
C TRP A 22 9.67 10.80 17.31
N PRO A 23 10.72 10.96 16.49
CA PRO A 23 11.83 11.86 16.81
C PRO A 23 11.41 13.33 16.87
N TRP A 24 10.23 13.65 16.32
CA TRP A 24 9.67 15.01 16.29
C TRP A 24 8.67 15.31 17.43
N LYS A 25 8.38 14.36 18.33
CA LYS A 25 7.34 14.52 19.38
C LYS A 25 7.55 15.79 20.23
N GLU A 26 8.78 16.04 20.63
CA GLU A 26 9.18 17.24 21.41
C GLU A 26 9.79 18.37 20.55
N ALA A 27 9.83 18.20 19.22
CA ALA A 27 10.49 19.16 18.34
C ALA A 27 9.62 20.41 18.11
N PRO A 28 10.20 21.58 17.75
CA PRO A 28 9.42 22.77 17.41
C PRO A 28 8.42 22.54 16.26
N ILE A 29 7.33 23.30 16.20
CA ILE A 29 6.31 23.19 15.13
C ILE A 29 6.94 23.29 13.73
N ALA A 30 7.94 24.16 13.55
CA ALA A 30 8.66 24.30 12.28
C ALA A 30 9.30 22.96 11.82
N THR A 31 9.79 22.14 12.75
CA THR A 31 10.35 20.81 12.45
C THR A 31 9.28 19.85 11.94
N LEU A 32 8.05 19.91 12.48
CA LEU A 32 6.94 19.08 12.01
C LEU A 32 6.53 19.48 10.59
N VAL A 33 6.45 20.79 10.32
CA VAL A 33 6.18 21.30 8.97
C VAL A 33 7.25 20.85 7.99
N GLN A 34 8.53 20.97 8.36
CA GLN A 34 9.63 20.47 7.54
C GLN A 34 9.53 18.95 7.33
N ARG A 35 9.16 18.18 8.36
CA ARG A 35 8.98 16.73 8.24
C ARG A 35 7.84 16.38 7.29
N ILE A 36 6.73 17.11 7.30
CA ILE A 36 5.64 16.96 6.33
C ILE A 36 6.17 17.17 4.91
N HIS A 37 6.96 18.22 4.65
CA HIS A 37 7.57 18.44 3.34
C HIS A 37 8.46 17.26 2.90
N GLN A 38 9.28 16.73 3.81
CA GLN A 38 10.12 15.57 3.54
C GLN A 38 9.27 14.33 3.20
N LEU A 39 8.19 14.08 3.95
CA LEU A 39 7.26 12.99 3.69
C LEU A 39 6.56 13.15 2.33
N GLN A 40 6.29 14.37 1.88
CA GLN A 40 5.75 14.63 0.54
C GLN A 40 6.79 14.39 -0.57
N ALA A 41 8.06 14.69 -0.32
CA ALA A 41 9.14 14.36 -1.24
C ALA A 41 9.31 12.84 -1.38
N GLU A 42 9.29 12.11 -0.27
CA GLU A 42 9.36 10.63 -0.22
C GLU A 42 8.19 10.00 -1.01
N ARG A 43 6.95 10.45 -0.76
CA ARG A 43 5.78 10.00 -1.53
C ARG A 43 5.89 10.32 -3.02
N SER A 44 6.33 11.53 -3.37
CA SER A 44 6.52 11.93 -4.76
C SER A 44 7.56 11.05 -5.47
N GLN A 45 8.63 10.67 -4.79
CA GLN A 45 9.61 9.71 -5.31
C GLN A 45 9.02 8.31 -5.43
N ALA A 46 8.19 7.87 -4.48
CA ALA A 46 7.49 6.59 -4.53
C ALA A 46 6.54 6.50 -5.74
N PHE A 47 5.78 7.56 -6.01
CA PHE A 47 4.95 7.66 -7.23
C PHE A 47 5.79 7.56 -8.51
N ARG A 48 6.93 8.26 -8.60
CA ARG A 48 7.82 8.15 -9.77
C ARG A 48 8.36 6.74 -9.96
N ARG A 49 8.73 6.06 -8.89
CA ARG A 49 9.19 4.66 -8.95
C ARG A 49 8.09 3.72 -9.42
N LEU A 50 6.86 3.91 -8.94
CA LEU A 50 5.71 3.12 -9.35
C LEU A 50 5.37 3.31 -10.84
N ASP A 51 5.38 4.55 -11.31
CA ASP A 51 5.16 4.90 -12.72
C ASP A 51 6.22 4.27 -13.63
N GLU A 52 7.50 4.36 -13.24
CA GLU A 52 8.59 3.74 -13.99
C GLU A 52 8.50 2.20 -14.00
N ALA A 53 8.20 1.57 -12.85
CA ALA A 53 7.99 0.13 -12.77
C ALA A 53 6.83 -0.32 -13.67
N HIS A 54 5.74 0.46 -13.72
CA HIS A 54 4.61 0.16 -14.58
C HIS A 54 4.95 0.30 -16.07
N ARG A 55 5.70 1.33 -16.47
CA ARG A 55 6.20 1.45 -17.85
C ARG A 55 7.11 0.30 -18.25
N GLN A 56 8.01 -0.13 -17.35
CA GLN A 56 8.88 -1.29 -17.59
C GLN A 56 8.06 -2.57 -17.77
N TYR A 57 7.04 -2.77 -16.92
CA TYR A 57 6.10 -3.87 -17.05
C TYR A 57 5.43 -3.88 -18.43
N LEU A 58 4.84 -2.77 -18.87
CA LEU A 58 4.19 -2.69 -20.20
C LEU A 58 5.17 -2.94 -21.36
N ARG A 59 6.41 -2.46 -21.25
CA ARG A 59 7.46 -2.67 -22.27
C ARG A 59 8.00 -4.12 -22.31
N SER A 60 7.81 -4.90 -21.26
CA SER A 60 8.28 -6.30 -21.20
C SER A 60 7.44 -7.28 -22.02
N GLY A 61 6.31 -6.83 -22.58
CA GLY A 61 5.48 -7.63 -23.46
C GLY A 61 6.25 -8.21 -24.67
N PRO A 62 5.90 -9.42 -25.16
CA PRO A 62 4.75 -10.23 -24.74
C PRO A 62 4.97 -11.07 -23.47
N HIS A 63 6.21 -11.20 -22.99
CA HIS A 63 6.53 -11.99 -21.79
C HIS A 63 6.60 -11.09 -20.56
N TYR A 64 5.44 -10.62 -20.12
CA TYR A 64 5.34 -9.67 -19.01
C TYR A 64 6.08 -10.15 -17.75
N ASP A 65 6.98 -9.31 -17.22
CA ASP A 65 7.70 -9.59 -15.97
C ASP A 65 6.85 -9.14 -14.75
N PHE A 66 5.76 -9.88 -14.52
CA PHE A 66 4.87 -9.62 -13.39
C PHE A 66 5.56 -9.78 -12.02
N PRO A 67 6.45 -10.76 -11.78
CA PRO A 67 7.15 -10.89 -10.49
C PRO A 67 7.96 -9.64 -10.13
N ARG A 68 8.70 -9.06 -11.08
CA ARG A 68 9.45 -7.83 -10.86
C ARG A 68 8.54 -6.65 -10.58
N TYR A 69 7.46 -6.50 -11.35
CA TYR A 69 6.49 -5.43 -11.15
C TYR A 69 5.82 -5.52 -9.77
N ARG A 70 5.41 -6.74 -9.35
CA ARG A 70 4.78 -6.99 -8.04
C ARG A 70 5.71 -6.61 -6.90
N THR A 71 7.00 -6.95 -6.98
CA THR A 71 8.00 -6.55 -5.98
C THR A 71 8.10 -5.04 -5.87
N ALA A 72 8.20 -4.32 -7.00
CA ALA A 72 8.25 -2.86 -7.00
C ALA A 72 6.98 -2.21 -6.41
N VAL A 73 5.79 -2.74 -6.75
CA VAL A 73 4.52 -2.29 -6.15
C VAL A 73 4.57 -2.49 -4.63
N HIS A 74 5.00 -3.65 -4.16
CA HIS A 74 5.07 -3.95 -2.73
C HIS A 74 6.00 -2.99 -1.97
N GLU A 75 7.22 -2.76 -2.48
CA GLU A 75 8.18 -1.81 -1.90
C GLU A 75 7.60 -0.40 -1.83
N VAL A 76 6.96 0.06 -2.91
CA VAL A 76 6.32 1.38 -2.95
C VAL A 76 5.15 1.46 -1.96
N THR A 77 4.32 0.41 -1.84
CA THR A 77 3.23 0.34 -0.85
C THR A 77 3.75 0.50 0.57
N GLN A 78 4.88 -0.15 0.92
CA GLN A 78 5.47 -0.01 2.24
C GLN A 78 5.90 1.44 2.53
N VAL A 79 6.52 2.10 1.55
CA VAL A 79 6.94 3.50 1.67
C VAL A 79 5.73 4.42 1.88
N PHE A 80 4.66 4.25 1.11
CA PHE A 80 3.42 5.01 1.31
C PHE A 80 2.82 4.75 2.68
N ALA A 81 2.75 3.49 3.11
CA ALA A 81 2.17 3.13 4.40
C ALA A 81 2.97 3.73 5.57
N ALA A 82 4.30 3.68 5.53
CA ALA A 82 5.16 4.30 6.52
C ALA A 82 4.96 5.82 6.57
N ALA A 83 4.98 6.49 5.41
CA ALA A 83 4.76 7.92 5.33
C ALA A 83 3.36 8.33 5.81
N SER A 84 2.33 7.51 5.58
CA SER A 84 0.95 7.80 6.01
C SER A 84 0.77 7.64 7.51
N ARG A 85 1.36 6.61 8.12
CA ARG A 85 1.38 6.51 9.59
C ARG A 85 2.03 7.72 10.23
N GLU A 86 3.18 8.18 9.70
CA GLU A 86 3.86 9.33 10.27
C GLU A 86 3.08 10.63 10.08
N VAL A 87 2.47 10.86 8.90
CA VAL A 87 1.63 12.07 8.72
C VAL A 87 0.41 12.06 9.65
N LEU A 88 -0.25 10.90 9.85
CA LEU A 88 -1.37 10.80 10.80
C LEU A 88 -0.92 11.10 12.23
N ALA A 89 0.26 10.64 12.62
CA ALA A 89 0.82 10.97 13.92
C ALA A 89 1.14 12.46 14.06
N VAL A 90 1.70 13.09 13.02
CA VAL A 90 1.95 14.55 12.99
C VAL A 90 0.63 15.33 13.05
N GLU A 91 -0.42 14.89 12.35
CA GLU A 91 -1.75 15.50 12.42
C GLU A 91 -2.32 15.44 13.84
N ALA A 92 -2.25 14.28 14.49
CA ALA A 92 -2.73 14.08 15.85
C ALA A 92 -1.96 14.95 16.86
N GLU A 93 -0.64 15.03 16.72
CA GLU A 93 0.23 15.88 17.54
C GLU A 93 -0.11 17.38 17.39
N LEU A 94 -0.33 17.83 16.15
CA LEU A 94 -0.73 19.21 15.87
C LEU A 94 -2.13 19.51 16.41
N ALA A 95 -3.09 18.60 16.27
CA ALA A 95 -4.47 18.81 16.71
C ALA A 95 -4.63 18.75 18.24
N GLY A 96 -3.87 17.90 18.91
CA GLY A 96 -3.95 17.69 20.36
C GLY A 96 -2.88 18.48 21.12
N PRO A 97 -1.72 17.88 21.46
CA PRO A 97 -0.72 18.46 22.35
C PRO A 97 -0.28 19.90 22.04
N ARG A 98 -0.26 20.26 20.74
CA ARG A 98 0.23 21.58 20.29
C ARG A 98 -0.87 22.61 20.07
N GLU A 99 -2.13 22.18 20.14
CA GLU A 99 -3.31 23.02 19.94
C GLU A 99 -3.24 23.86 18.65
N GLN A 100 -2.79 23.25 17.55
CA GLN A 100 -2.67 23.82 16.20
C GLN A 100 -3.72 23.24 15.23
N PRO A 101 -5.04 23.42 15.46
CA PRO A 101 -6.09 22.78 14.67
C PRO A 101 -6.11 23.22 13.20
N LEU A 102 -5.67 24.45 12.89
CA LEU A 102 -5.57 24.93 11.51
C LEU A 102 -4.48 24.18 10.73
N LEU A 103 -3.29 24.00 11.32
CA LEU A 103 -2.21 23.22 10.71
C LEU A 103 -2.60 21.75 10.57
N ALA A 104 -3.22 21.15 11.59
CA ALA A 104 -3.75 19.80 11.50
C ALA A 104 -4.78 19.66 10.37
N GLY A 105 -5.68 20.64 10.22
CA GLY A 105 -6.64 20.70 9.11
C GLY A 105 -5.96 20.69 7.74
N HIS A 106 -4.89 21.48 7.56
CA HIS A 106 -4.10 21.45 6.32
C HIS A 106 -3.43 20.11 6.07
N VAL A 107 -2.89 19.46 7.11
CA VAL A 107 -2.30 18.12 7.00
C VAL A 107 -3.34 17.08 6.59
N ARG A 108 -4.56 17.17 7.12
CA ARG A 108 -5.67 16.31 6.73
C ARG A 108 -6.06 16.51 5.27
N SER A 109 -6.21 17.76 4.82
CA SER A 109 -6.51 18.06 3.41
C SER A 109 -5.40 17.54 2.47
N LEU A 110 -4.14 17.63 2.89
CA LEU A 110 -3.01 17.05 2.17
C LEU A 110 -3.13 15.52 2.06
N GLN A 111 -3.50 14.81 3.14
CA GLN A 111 -3.74 13.36 3.10
C GLN A 111 -4.88 12.99 2.15
N GLN A 112 -5.97 13.76 2.11
CA GLN A 112 -7.08 13.54 1.18
C GLN A 112 -6.64 13.68 -0.28
N LEU A 113 -5.86 14.71 -0.59
CA LEU A 113 -5.30 14.91 -1.93
C LEU A 113 -4.36 13.76 -2.34
N GLU A 114 -3.53 13.28 -1.42
CA GLU A 114 -2.65 12.13 -1.65
C GLU A 114 -3.45 10.84 -1.90
N GLN A 115 -4.56 10.62 -1.18
CA GLN A 115 -5.46 9.50 -1.41
C GLN A 115 -6.13 9.58 -2.78
N THR A 116 -6.64 10.76 -3.17
CA THR A 116 -7.20 10.98 -4.51
C THR A 116 -6.16 10.70 -5.58
N ARG A 117 -4.93 11.22 -5.41
CA ARG A 117 -3.83 10.98 -6.35
C ARG A 117 -3.54 9.49 -6.52
N LEU A 118 -3.45 8.75 -5.41
CA LEU A 118 -3.20 7.30 -5.46
C LEU A 118 -4.30 6.56 -6.22
N ALA A 119 -5.57 6.89 -5.96
CA ALA A 119 -6.71 6.30 -6.66
C ALA A 119 -6.69 6.62 -8.17
N THR A 120 -6.42 7.87 -8.54
CA THR A 120 -6.30 8.28 -9.95
C THR A 120 -5.16 7.55 -10.65
N VAL A 121 -3.99 7.41 -10.01
CA VAL A 121 -2.86 6.66 -10.56
C VAL A 121 -3.21 5.19 -10.78
N ALA A 122 -3.88 4.54 -9.82
CA ALA A 122 -4.30 3.15 -9.96
C ALA A 122 -5.28 2.96 -11.14
N LEU A 123 -6.24 3.88 -11.30
CA LEU A 123 -7.17 3.86 -12.45
C LEU A 123 -6.44 4.02 -13.78
N LEU A 124 -5.50 4.96 -13.87
CA LEU A 124 -4.69 5.17 -15.08
C LEU A 124 -3.88 3.92 -15.44
N GLN A 125 -3.29 3.25 -14.46
CA GLN A 125 -2.55 2.01 -14.68
C GLN A 125 -3.44 0.86 -15.12
N LEU A 126 -4.65 0.75 -14.55
CA LEU A 126 -5.63 -0.25 -14.98
C LEU A 126 -6.03 -0.06 -16.45
N MET A 127 -6.29 1.18 -16.87
CA MET A 127 -6.65 1.50 -18.26
C MET A 127 -5.48 1.30 -19.25
N ALA A 128 -4.25 1.48 -18.79
CA ALA A 128 -3.04 1.32 -19.60
C ALA A 128 -2.55 -0.14 -19.69
N THR A 129 -3.01 -1.00 -18.77
CA THR A 129 -2.68 -2.42 -18.80
C THR A 129 -3.48 -3.06 -19.93
N PRO A 130 -2.82 -3.67 -20.95
CA PRO A 130 -3.55 -4.41 -21.97
C PRO A 130 -4.39 -5.46 -21.26
N GLU A 131 -5.64 -5.66 -21.72
CA GLU A 131 -6.44 -6.77 -21.21
C GLU A 131 -5.54 -8.01 -21.25
N VAL A 132 -5.29 -8.63 -20.10
CA VAL A 132 -4.63 -9.94 -20.03
C VAL A 132 -5.65 -10.98 -20.52
N THR A 133 -6.22 -10.72 -21.69
CA THR A 133 -6.94 -11.66 -22.51
C THR A 133 -5.84 -12.55 -23.06
N ASN A 134 -5.85 -13.83 -22.67
CA ASN A 134 -5.03 -14.90 -23.22
C ASN A 134 -3.70 -15.27 -22.53
N GLN A 135 -3.60 -15.21 -21.20
CA GLN A 135 -2.53 -15.94 -20.48
C GLN A 135 -2.98 -16.69 -19.21
N GLU A 136 -4.27 -17.02 -19.12
CA GLU A 136 -4.75 -18.10 -18.22
C GLU A 136 -5.17 -19.36 -18.99
N ASP A 137 -5.24 -19.30 -20.34
CA ASP A 137 -5.75 -20.41 -21.18
C ASP A 137 -4.67 -21.39 -21.72
N SER A 138 -3.38 -21.18 -21.41
CA SER A 138 -2.29 -21.98 -22.00
C SER A 138 -1.48 -22.85 -21.02
N THR A 139 -1.72 -22.77 -19.71
CA THR A 139 -0.99 -23.63 -18.73
C THR A 139 -1.82 -24.74 -18.09
N GLU A 140 -3.12 -24.85 -18.34
CA GLU A 140 -3.95 -25.98 -17.87
C GLU A 140 -4.51 -26.88 -18.99
N THR A 141 -4.39 -26.49 -20.26
CA THR A 141 -4.96 -27.25 -21.40
C THR A 141 -4.02 -28.28 -22.04
N HIS A 142 -2.87 -28.60 -21.43
CA HIS A 142 -1.93 -29.61 -21.94
C HIS A 142 -1.76 -30.88 -21.10
N GLN A 143 -2.52 -31.08 -20.02
CA GLN A 143 -2.41 -32.29 -19.18
C GLN A 143 -3.63 -33.23 -19.22
N LEU A 144 -4.65 -32.95 -20.04
CA LEU A 144 -5.82 -33.84 -20.18
C LEU A 144 -5.91 -34.56 -21.53
N LYS A 145 -4.82 -34.62 -22.30
CA LYS A 145 -4.75 -35.39 -23.55
C LYS A 145 -3.70 -36.50 -23.51
N THR A 146 -3.62 -37.20 -22.38
CA THR A 146 -2.81 -38.43 -22.26
C THR A 146 -3.58 -39.55 -21.56
N ASN A 147 -4.87 -39.70 -21.84
CA ASN A 147 -5.64 -40.92 -21.52
C ASN A 147 -6.71 -41.22 -22.58
N SER A 148 -6.40 -40.98 -23.85
CA SER A 148 -7.13 -41.63 -24.94
C SER A 148 -6.18 -42.59 -25.64
N HIS A 149 -6.21 -43.84 -25.20
CA HIS A 149 -5.76 -44.96 -26.02
C HIS A 149 -6.98 -45.80 -26.42
N PRO A 150 -7.19 -46.01 -27.73
CA PRO A 150 -8.27 -46.81 -28.26
C PRO A 150 -7.85 -48.29 -28.42
N PHE A 151 -8.84 -49.18 -28.46
CA PHE A 151 -8.79 -50.60 -28.82
C PHE A 151 -7.99 -51.57 -27.92
N LEU A 152 -8.69 -52.25 -27.02
CA LEU A 152 -9.21 -53.62 -27.21
C LEU A 152 -10.33 -53.91 -26.21
#